data_AF-A0A534SZW0-F1
#
_entry.id   AF-A0A534SZW0-F1
#
_cell.length_a   1.000
_cell.length_b   1.000
_cell.length_c   1.000
_cell.angle_alpha   90.00
_cell.angle_beta   90.00
_cell.angle_gamma   90.00
#
_symmetry.space_group_name_H-M   'P 1'
#
loop_
_entity.id
_entity.type
_entity.pdbx_description
1 polymer ?
#
loop_
_entity_poly.entity_id
_entity_poly.type
_entity_poly.pdbx_seq_one_letter_code
_entity_poly.pdbx_strand_id
1 'polypeptide(L)'
;LLVRPDIRKPEDLRGKRVAVSGFGSLGDFLERYIIKKYGLEPGRDVVMLSIGTQPDRIQALINGVVDAADLSHPADTQAERKGFRILWDAKQEVAYPSMSIVTRRKWVAEDRDTVMRMVKAHVEAIHYLKANKDFSVKVLGKYLKTNDRELLESSYEIYRKDFNSVPYPITQGLQPTYEYVAAQRPEIWNQKPEAFMDSSFIAELEKSGFIKNLATGTR
;
A
#
# COMPACT_ATOMS: atom_id res chain seq x y z
N LEU A 1 -7.52 -3.64 8.57
CA LEU A 1 -8.60 -4.65 8.52
C LEU A 1 -9.96 -4.07 8.89
N LEU A 2 -10.93 -4.19 7.97
CA LEU A 2 -12.34 -3.88 8.25
C LEU A 2 -13.09 -5.16 8.65
N VAL A 3 -13.98 -5.10 9.63
CA VAL A 3 -14.68 -6.26 10.20
C VAL A 3 -16.16 -5.97 10.43
N ARG A 4 -16.95 -7.03 10.57
CA ARG A 4 -18.33 -6.94 11.05
C ARG A 4 -18.40 -6.34 12.45
N PRO A 5 -19.44 -5.57 12.80
CA PRO A 5 -19.53 -4.84 14.06
C PRO A 5 -19.55 -5.70 15.35
N ASP A 6 -19.84 -7.00 15.24
CA ASP A 6 -19.74 -7.96 16.35
C ASP A 6 -18.29 -8.34 16.71
N ILE A 7 -17.33 -8.15 15.80
CA ILE A 7 -15.90 -8.40 16.02
C ILE A 7 -15.29 -7.12 16.61
N ARG A 8 -14.86 -7.17 17.87
CA ARG A 8 -14.46 -5.95 18.60
C ARG A 8 -13.00 -5.90 19.00
N LYS A 9 -12.34 -7.05 19.05
CA LYS A 9 -10.94 -7.22 19.42
C LYS A 9 -10.30 -8.34 18.59
N PRO A 10 -8.97 -8.40 18.49
CA PRO A 10 -8.28 -9.38 17.64
C PRO A 10 -8.70 -10.84 17.89
N GLU A 11 -8.94 -11.22 19.15
CA GLU A 11 -9.30 -12.60 19.51
C GLU A 11 -10.63 -13.05 18.91
N ASP A 12 -11.53 -12.12 18.61
CA ASP A 12 -12.83 -12.39 18.00
C ASP A 12 -12.71 -12.88 16.55
N LEU A 13 -11.52 -12.79 15.94
CA LEU A 13 -11.22 -13.36 14.63
C LEU A 13 -11.09 -14.88 14.62
N ARG A 14 -11.02 -15.53 15.79
CA ARG A 14 -10.93 -17.00 15.84
C ARG A 14 -12.16 -17.65 15.19
N GLY A 15 -11.92 -18.53 14.23
CA GLY A 15 -12.94 -19.18 13.40
C GLY A 15 -13.57 -18.28 12.34
N LYS A 16 -13.13 -17.02 12.21
CA LYS A 16 -13.67 -16.07 11.23
C LYS A 16 -12.94 -16.16 9.90
N ARG A 17 -13.58 -15.63 8.85
CA ARG A 17 -13.06 -15.58 7.48
C ARG A 17 -12.57 -14.16 7.17
N VAL A 18 -11.30 -14.03 6.78
CA VAL A 18 -10.66 -12.78 6.36
C VAL A 18 -10.41 -12.83 4.86
N ALA A 19 -10.98 -11.87 4.13
CA ALA A 19 -10.70 -11.68 2.71
C ALA A 19 -9.44 -10.82 2.50
N VAL A 20 -8.56 -11.29 1.63
CA VAL A 20 -7.38 -10.58 1.16
C VAL A 20 -7.38 -10.51 -0.38
N SER A 21 -6.60 -9.61 -0.99
CA SER A 21 -6.59 -9.43 -2.47
C SER A 21 -6.10 -10.66 -3.22
N GLY A 22 -5.15 -11.38 -2.63
CA GLY A 22 -4.50 -12.52 -3.24
C GLY A 22 -3.45 -13.08 -2.30
N PHE A 23 -3.26 -14.40 -2.28
CA PHE A 23 -2.17 -14.96 -1.48
C PHE A 23 -0.82 -14.48 -1.98
N GLY A 24 0.03 -14.02 -1.05
CA GLY A 24 1.30 -13.36 -1.35
C GLY A 24 1.17 -11.88 -1.74
N SER A 25 -0.03 -11.29 -1.75
CA SER A 25 -0.18 -9.84 -1.91
C SER A 25 0.25 -9.09 -0.65
N LEU A 26 0.37 -7.77 -0.75
CA LEU A 26 0.66 -6.92 0.41
C LEU A 26 -0.39 -7.07 1.53
N GLY A 27 -1.68 -7.08 1.15
CA GLY A 27 -2.77 -7.24 2.12
C GLY A 27 -2.70 -8.60 2.82
N ASP A 28 -2.43 -9.67 2.07
CA ASP A 28 -2.26 -11.01 2.65
C ASP A 28 -1.08 -11.07 3.63
N PHE A 29 0.08 -10.52 3.24
CA PHE A 29 1.25 -10.47 4.10
C PHE A 29 0.97 -9.71 5.41
N LEU A 30 0.48 -8.47 5.32
CA LEU A 30 0.27 -7.62 6.48
C LEU A 30 -0.77 -8.23 7.43
N GLU A 31 -1.91 -8.69 6.92
CA GLU A 31 -2.94 -9.25 7.77
C GLU A 31 -2.47 -10.54 8.45
N ARG A 32 -1.74 -11.42 7.75
CA ARG A 32 -1.12 -12.59 8.40
C ARG A 32 -0.14 -12.21 9.50
N TYR A 33 0.73 -11.23 9.23
CA TYR A 33 1.72 -10.76 10.20
C TYR A 33 1.04 -10.19 11.46
N ILE A 34 0.02 -9.35 11.29
CA ILE A 34 -0.71 -8.71 12.39
C ILE A 34 -1.54 -9.74 13.17
N ILE A 35 -2.22 -10.67 12.50
CA ILE A 35 -2.96 -11.77 13.15
C ILE A 35 -2.01 -12.59 14.05
N LYS A 36 -0.81 -12.91 13.57
CA LYS A 36 0.23 -13.59 14.37
C LYS A 36 0.70 -12.76 15.56
N LYS A 37 0.88 -11.45 15.38
CA LYS A 37 1.25 -10.51 16.46
C LYS A 37 0.23 -10.55 17.60
N TYR A 38 -1.05 -10.80 17.30
CA TYR A 38 -2.12 -10.98 18.30
C TYR A 38 -2.33 -12.43 18.76
N GLY A 39 -1.39 -13.33 18.50
CA GLY A 39 -1.39 -14.70 19.04
C GLY A 39 -2.37 -15.66 18.36
N LEU A 40 -2.88 -15.32 17.18
CA LEU A 40 -3.69 -16.21 16.34
C LEU A 40 -2.85 -16.74 15.18
N GLU A 41 -3.11 -17.97 14.72
CA GLU A 41 -2.44 -18.55 13.56
C GLU A 41 -3.31 -18.43 12.28
N PRO A 42 -2.90 -17.64 11.27
CA PRO A 42 -3.60 -17.56 9.99
C PRO A 42 -3.60 -18.91 9.27
N GLY A 43 -4.77 -19.32 8.76
CA GLY A 43 -4.97 -20.62 8.11
C GLY A 43 -5.34 -21.76 9.09
N ARG A 44 -5.18 -21.56 10.41
CA ARG A 44 -5.64 -22.49 11.44
C ARG A 44 -6.73 -21.88 12.31
N ASP A 45 -6.42 -20.76 12.96
CA ASP A 45 -7.32 -20.05 13.85
C ASP A 45 -8.18 -19.04 13.09
N VAL A 46 -7.72 -18.55 11.93
CA VAL A 46 -8.45 -17.62 11.05
C VAL A 46 -8.43 -18.15 9.62
N VAL A 47 -9.57 -18.21 8.94
CA VAL A 47 -9.66 -18.67 7.56
C VAL A 47 -9.31 -17.53 6.61
N MET A 48 -8.26 -17.69 5.79
CA MET A 48 -7.82 -16.68 4.83
C MET A 48 -8.40 -16.99 3.44
N LEU A 49 -9.07 -16.01 2.81
CA LEU A 49 -9.66 -16.15 1.48
C LEU A 49 -9.12 -15.11 0.51
N SER A 50 -8.74 -15.55 -0.69
CA SER A 50 -8.31 -14.66 -1.77
C SER A 50 -9.52 -14.16 -2.57
N ILE A 51 -9.85 -12.89 -2.42
CA ILE A 51 -10.93 -12.19 -3.13
C ILE A 51 -10.33 -10.91 -3.75
N GLY A 52 -10.20 -10.92 -5.07
CA GLY A 52 -9.40 -9.97 -5.86
C GLY A 52 -9.59 -8.49 -5.50
N THR A 53 -10.63 -7.85 -6.05
CA THR A 53 -10.77 -6.39 -6.00
C THR A 53 -11.42 -5.90 -4.70
N GLN A 54 -11.15 -4.65 -4.32
CA GLN A 54 -11.79 -4.06 -3.12
C GLN A 54 -13.32 -4.05 -3.19
N PRO A 55 -13.96 -3.69 -4.34
CA PRO A 55 -15.41 -3.80 -4.47
C PRO A 55 -15.93 -5.22 -4.20
N ASP A 56 -15.27 -6.26 -4.71
CA ASP A 56 -15.67 -7.64 -4.47
C ASP A 56 -15.56 -8.03 -3.00
N ARG A 57 -14.50 -7.56 -2.32
CA ARG A 57 -14.33 -7.77 -0.87
C ARG A 57 -15.38 -7.07 -0.03
N ILE A 58 -15.77 -5.85 -0.41
CA ILE A 58 -16.88 -5.15 0.24
C ILE A 58 -18.18 -5.92 0.04
N GLN A 59 -18.46 -6.43 -1.16
CA GLN A 59 -19.65 -7.23 -1.41
C GLN A 59 -19.61 -8.55 -0.62
N ALA A 60 -18.45 -9.19 -0.51
CA ALA A 60 -18.29 -10.39 0.31
C ALA A 60 -18.56 -10.13 1.80
N LEU A 61 -18.15 -8.96 2.32
CA LEU A 61 -18.48 -8.51 3.66
C LEU A 61 -19.99 -8.30 3.84
N ILE A 62 -20.62 -7.55 2.92
CA ILE A 62 -22.07 -7.25 2.95
C ILE A 62 -22.89 -8.54 2.93
N ASN A 63 -22.52 -9.49 2.07
CA ASN A 63 -23.23 -10.76 1.90
C ASN A 63 -22.91 -11.80 2.98
N GLY A 64 -22.01 -11.48 3.93
CA GLY A 64 -21.60 -12.41 4.98
C GLY A 64 -20.78 -13.61 4.50
N VAL A 65 -20.22 -13.53 3.29
CA VAL A 65 -19.26 -14.53 2.75
C VAL A 65 -17.95 -14.49 3.53
N VAL A 66 -17.56 -13.29 3.98
CA VAL A 66 -16.44 -13.09 4.90
C VAL A 66 -16.86 -12.24 6.09
N ASP A 67 -16.09 -12.33 7.16
CA ASP A 67 -16.35 -11.62 8.41
C ASP A 67 -15.43 -10.39 8.55
N ALA A 68 -14.35 -10.37 7.77
CA ALA A 68 -13.34 -9.33 7.73
C ALA A 68 -12.73 -9.21 6.32
N ALA A 69 -12.21 -8.03 5.95
CA ALA A 69 -11.48 -7.84 4.71
C ALA A 69 -10.35 -6.80 4.83
N ASP A 70 -9.23 -7.05 4.15
CA ASP A 70 -8.25 -6.01 3.86
C ASP A 70 -8.88 -4.99 2.92
N LEU A 71 -8.88 -3.72 3.32
CA LEU A 71 -9.38 -2.60 2.53
C LEU A 71 -8.49 -1.40 2.80
N SER A 72 -8.38 -0.53 1.80
CA SER A 72 -7.73 0.76 1.91
C SER A 72 -8.72 1.87 1.60
N HIS A 73 -8.37 3.09 1.97
CA HIS A 73 -9.10 4.27 1.52
C HIS A 73 -9.22 4.30 -0.01
N PRO A 74 -10.38 4.69 -0.58
CA PRO A 74 -11.65 5.06 0.07
C PRO A 74 -12.63 3.91 0.33
N ALA A 75 -12.21 2.65 0.11
CA ALA A 75 -13.08 1.48 0.20
C ALA A 75 -13.48 1.17 1.65
N ASP A 76 -12.55 1.35 2.60
CA ASP A 76 -12.80 1.26 4.04
C ASP A 76 -13.90 2.21 4.51
N THR A 77 -13.83 3.50 4.16
CA THR A 77 -14.81 4.54 4.51
C THR A 77 -16.19 4.20 3.98
N GLN A 78 -16.27 3.70 2.74
CA GLN A 78 -17.55 3.26 2.16
C GLN A 78 -18.17 2.09 2.93
N ALA A 79 -17.34 1.21 3.45
CA ALA A 79 -17.79 0.07 4.23
C ALA A 79 -18.11 0.46 5.69
N GLU A 80 -17.37 1.38 6.30
CA GLU A 80 -17.74 1.98 7.60
C GLU A 80 -19.11 2.65 7.55
N ARG A 81 -19.40 3.41 6.47
CA ARG A 81 -20.73 4.00 6.22
C ARG A 81 -21.85 2.95 6.11
N LYS A 82 -21.52 1.67 5.92
CA LYS A 82 -22.46 0.52 5.90
C LYS A 82 -22.54 -0.21 7.25
N GLY A 83 -21.93 0.32 8.31
CA GLY A 83 -21.98 -0.23 9.67
C GLY A 83 -20.90 -1.25 9.99
N PHE A 84 -19.92 -1.44 9.10
CA PHE A 84 -18.69 -2.17 9.43
C PHE A 84 -17.76 -1.27 10.26
N ARG A 85 -16.72 -1.87 10.84
CA ARG A 85 -15.77 -1.14 11.67
C ARG A 85 -14.34 -1.50 11.33
N ILE A 86 -13.43 -0.57 11.52
CA ILE A 86 -11.99 -0.84 11.48
C ILE A 86 -11.61 -1.58 12.78
N LEU A 87 -11.00 -2.76 12.66
CA LEU A 87 -10.43 -3.48 13.79
C LEU A 87 -9.01 -2.99 14.10
N TRP A 88 -8.21 -2.78 13.05
CA TRP A 88 -6.90 -2.14 13.12
C TRP A 88 -6.55 -1.48 11.79
N ASP A 89 -5.66 -0.50 11.87
CA ASP A 89 -4.97 0.10 10.74
C ASP A 89 -3.60 -0.56 10.58
N ALA A 90 -3.38 -1.28 9.48
CA ALA A 90 -2.14 -2.00 9.25
C ALA A 90 -0.91 -1.07 9.21
N LYS A 91 -1.08 0.20 8.79
CA LYS A 91 0.01 1.19 8.79
C LYS A 91 0.46 1.56 10.21
N GLN A 92 -0.42 1.45 11.20
CA GLN A 92 -0.09 1.71 12.60
C GLN A 92 0.48 0.46 13.29
N GLU A 93 0.10 -0.73 12.81
CA GLU A 93 0.56 -1.99 13.38
C GLU A 93 1.96 -2.40 12.92
N VAL A 94 2.30 -2.08 11.67
CA VAL A 94 3.54 -2.48 11.00
C VAL A 94 4.07 -1.32 10.16
N ALA A 95 5.28 -0.86 10.48
CA ALA A 95 6.01 0.01 9.56
C ALA A 95 6.39 -0.81 8.32
N TYR A 96 5.88 -0.43 7.15
CA TYR A 96 6.08 -1.16 5.90
C TYR A 96 6.13 -0.20 4.70
N PRO A 97 7.03 -0.41 3.72
CA PRO A 97 7.07 0.37 2.48
C PRO A 97 5.89 0.00 1.55
N SER A 98 4.72 0.57 1.81
CA SER A 98 3.44 0.15 1.18
C SER A 98 3.35 0.38 -0.33
N MET A 99 4.10 1.34 -0.87
CA MET A 99 4.14 1.64 -2.29
C MET A 99 5.59 1.81 -2.74
N SER A 100 5.95 1.15 -3.83
CA SER A 100 7.30 1.21 -4.40
C SER A 100 7.23 1.06 -5.91
N ILE A 101 8.16 1.71 -6.61
CA ILE A 101 8.42 1.44 -8.02
C ILE A 101 9.46 0.33 -8.07
N VAL A 102 9.15 -0.76 -8.76
CA VAL A 102 10.04 -1.90 -8.93
C VAL A 102 10.28 -2.18 -10.40
N THR A 103 11.52 -2.49 -10.74
CA THR A 103 11.91 -2.94 -12.09
C THR A 103 13.01 -4.00 -11.99
N ARG A 104 13.34 -4.64 -13.11
CA ARG A 104 14.40 -5.64 -13.17
C ARG A 104 15.77 -4.94 -13.18
N ARG A 105 16.74 -5.45 -12.40
CA ARG A 105 18.14 -4.97 -12.44
C ARG A 105 18.71 -4.97 -13.86
N LYS A 106 18.35 -5.97 -14.67
CA LYS A 106 18.72 -6.06 -16.09
C LYS A 106 18.29 -4.83 -16.89
N TRP A 107 17.06 -4.35 -16.69
CA TRP A 107 16.57 -3.13 -17.38
C TRP A 107 17.33 -1.89 -16.95
N VAL A 108 17.70 -1.79 -15.67
CA VAL A 108 18.54 -0.69 -15.18
C VAL A 108 19.93 -0.71 -15.83
N ALA A 109 20.51 -1.90 -16.03
CA ALA A 109 21.83 -2.04 -16.65
C ALA A 109 21.80 -1.80 -18.17
N GLU A 110 20.74 -2.24 -18.86
CA GLU A 110 20.62 -2.13 -20.31
C GLU A 110 20.17 -0.74 -20.78
N ASP A 111 19.24 -0.11 -20.06
CA ASP A 111 18.69 1.19 -20.42
C ASP A 111 18.36 2.03 -19.17
N ARG A 112 19.43 2.45 -18.48
CA ARG A 112 19.33 3.32 -17.30
C ARG A 112 18.61 4.62 -17.61
N ASP A 113 18.79 5.17 -18.81
CA ASP A 113 18.24 6.46 -19.21
C ASP A 113 16.70 6.43 -19.30
N THR A 114 16.12 5.37 -19.88
CA THR A 114 14.66 5.16 -19.85
C THR A 114 14.14 4.99 -18.43
N VAL A 115 14.85 4.23 -17.57
CA VAL A 115 14.46 4.11 -16.15
C VAL A 115 14.53 5.47 -15.45
N MET A 116 15.57 6.26 -15.69
CA MET A 116 15.73 7.60 -15.12
C MET A 116 14.60 8.54 -15.57
N ARG A 117 14.20 8.51 -16.84
CA ARG A 117 13.04 9.29 -17.33
C ARG A 117 11.75 8.90 -16.61
N MET A 118 11.53 7.61 -16.37
CA MET A 118 10.37 7.13 -15.62
C MET A 118 10.40 7.65 -14.17
N VAL A 119 11.55 7.59 -13.50
CA VAL A 119 11.72 8.13 -12.14
C VAL A 119 11.49 9.65 -12.11
N LYS A 120 12.03 10.40 -13.07
CA LYS A 120 11.77 11.85 -13.21
C LYS A 120 10.27 12.14 -13.33
N ALA A 121 9.58 11.44 -14.23
CA ALA A 121 8.14 11.61 -14.43
C ALA A 121 7.34 11.30 -13.16
N HIS A 122 7.74 10.28 -12.39
CA HIS A 122 7.11 9.97 -11.10
C HIS A 122 7.32 11.10 -10.07
N VAL A 123 8.55 11.61 -9.96
CA VAL A 123 8.87 12.72 -9.06
C VAL A 123 8.09 13.98 -9.46
N GLU A 124 8.02 14.31 -10.75
CA GLU A 124 7.18 15.42 -11.25
C GLU A 124 5.70 15.22 -10.89
N ALA A 125 5.17 14.01 -11.06
CA ALA A 125 3.79 13.70 -10.72
C ALA A 125 3.49 13.89 -9.22
N ILE A 126 4.43 13.55 -8.33
CA ILE A 126 4.29 13.81 -6.88
C ILE A 126 4.19 15.31 -6.59
N HIS A 127 5.08 16.11 -7.18
CA HIS A 127 5.06 17.56 -6.99
C HIS A 127 3.79 18.17 -7.58
N TYR A 128 3.39 17.71 -8.76
CA TYR A 128 2.16 18.15 -9.41
C TYR A 128 0.93 17.80 -8.57
N LEU A 129 0.84 16.58 -8.04
CA LEU A 129 -0.22 16.13 -7.13
C LEU A 129 -0.35 17.10 -5.94
N LYS A 130 0.77 17.41 -5.27
CA LYS A 130 0.79 18.27 -4.09
C LYS A 130 0.43 19.73 -4.41
N ALA A 131 0.82 20.23 -5.58
CA ALA A 131 0.58 21.61 -6.00
C ALA A 131 -0.80 21.83 -6.64
N ASN A 132 -1.43 20.80 -7.20
CA ASN A 132 -2.65 20.93 -8.01
C ASN A 132 -3.79 20.07 -7.46
N LYS A 133 -4.37 20.50 -6.33
CA LYS A 133 -5.47 19.77 -5.65
C LYS A 133 -6.66 19.48 -6.57
N ASP A 134 -7.21 20.50 -7.22
CA ASP A 134 -8.44 20.35 -8.01
C ASP A 134 -8.26 19.40 -9.19
N PHE A 135 -7.13 19.51 -9.90
CA PHE A 135 -6.78 18.56 -10.96
C PHE A 135 -6.68 17.14 -10.40
N SER A 136 -5.99 16.98 -9.27
CA SER A 136 -5.76 15.67 -8.66
C SER A 136 -7.06 15.01 -8.20
N VAL A 137 -7.96 15.77 -7.57
CA VAL A 137 -9.31 15.31 -7.21
C VAL A 137 -10.09 14.90 -8.45
N LYS A 138 -10.03 15.67 -9.54
CA LYS A 138 -10.69 15.32 -10.81
C LYS A 138 -10.16 14.02 -11.40
N VAL A 139 -8.84 13.81 -11.36
CA VAL A 139 -8.21 12.55 -11.79
C VAL A 139 -8.65 11.39 -10.90
N LEU A 140 -8.67 11.58 -9.58
CA LEU A 140 -9.18 10.58 -8.63
C LEU A 140 -10.63 10.18 -8.96
N GLY A 141 -11.52 11.15 -9.18
CA GLY A 141 -12.92 10.90 -9.56
C GLY A 141 -13.06 10.06 -10.83
N LYS A 142 -12.24 10.35 -11.86
CA LYS A 142 -12.21 9.57 -13.11
C LYS A 142 -11.85 8.10 -12.87
N TYR A 143 -10.81 7.83 -12.10
CA TYR A 143 -10.31 6.46 -11.91
C TYR A 143 -11.10 5.66 -10.86
N LEU A 144 -11.59 6.33 -9.81
CA LEU A 144 -12.45 5.74 -8.79
C LEU A 144 -13.91 5.62 -9.24
N LYS A 145 -14.25 6.21 -10.40
CA LYS A 145 -15.61 6.21 -10.98
C LYS A 145 -16.66 6.71 -9.98
N THR A 146 -16.34 7.77 -9.25
CA THR A 146 -17.23 8.40 -8.27
C THR A 146 -17.15 9.92 -8.34
N ASN A 147 -18.24 10.59 -8.00
CA ASN A 147 -18.34 12.03 -7.84
C ASN A 147 -18.54 12.45 -6.37
N ASP A 148 -18.41 11.51 -5.42
CA ASP A 148 -18.49 11.80 -3.99
C ASP A 148 -17.32 12.72 -3.58
N ARG A 149 -17.62 14.02 -3.46
CA ARG A 149 -16.59 15.05 -3.24
C ARG A 149 -15.85 14.84 -1.93
N GLU A 150 -16.55 14.49 -0.86
CA GLU A 150 -15.96 14.28 0.46
C GLU A 150 -15.00 13.08 0.45
N LEU A 151 -15.40 11.99 -0.20
CA LEU A 151 -14.56 10.81 -0.37
C LEU A 151 -13.31 11.10 -1.21
N LEU A 152 -13.46 11.88 -2.29
CA LEU A 152 -12.34 12.28 -3.14
C LEU A 152 -11.38 13.23 -2.43
N GLU A 153 -11.88 14.18 -1.64
CA GLU A 153 -11.04 15.09 -0.85
C GLU A 153 -10.29 14.38 0.25
N SER A 154 -10.98 13.54 1.04
CA SER A 154 -10.32 12.73 2.06
C SER A 154 -9.24 11.83 1.45
N SER A 155 -9.53 11.22 0.28
CA SER A 155 -8.53 10.43 -0.46
C SER A 155 -7.32 11.26 -0.83
N TYR A 156 -7.54 12.44 -1.41
CA TYR A 156 -6.47 13.35 -1.77
C TYR A 156 -5.63 13.74 -0.54
N GLU A 157 -6.26 14.11 0.58
CA GLU A 157 -5.55 14.55 1.79
C GLU A 157 -4.74 13.42 2.45
N ILE A 158 -5.20 12.17 2.37
CA ILE A 158 -4.45 11.01 2.84
C ILE A 158 -3.25 10.77 1.92
N TYR A 159 -3.49 10.56 0.63
CA TYR A 159 -2.43 10.11 -0.27
C TYR A 159 -1.39 11.18 -0.58
N ARG A 160 -1.75 12.48 -0.61
CA ARG A 160 -0.76 13.55 -0.81
C ARG A 160 0.29 13.59 0.31
N LYS A 161 -0.04 13.09 1.51
CA LYS A 161 0.88 13.01 2.66
C LYS A 161 1.75 11.76 2.56
N ASP A 162 1.21 10.65 2.07
CA ASP A 162 1.96 9.41 1.84
C ASP A 162 3.05 9.55 0.76
N PHE A 163 2.83 10.38 -0.27
CA PHE A 163 3.85 10.63 -1.30
C PHE A 163 4.93 11.59 -0.78
N ASN A 164 6.13 11.09 -0.49
CA ASN A 164 7.28 11.92 -0.10
C ASN A 164 7.74 12.82 -1.25
N SER A 165 7.95 14.13 -0.99
CA SER A 165 8.42 15.07 -2.03
C SER A 165 9.81 14.71 -2.56
N VAL A 166 10.67 14.14 -1.71
CA VAL A 166 11.95 13.54 -2.11
C VAL A 166 11.81 12.02 -1.87
N PRO A 167 11.38 11.23 -2.88
CA PRO A 167 10.90 9.88 -2.65
C PRO A 167 12.04 8.85 -2.63
N TYR A 168 12.98 8.99 -1.69
CA TYR A 168 13.96 7.95 -1.41
C TYR A 168 13.28 6.63 -1.03
N PRO A 169 13.87 5.47 -1.38
CA PRO A 169 13.35 4.17 -0.95
C PRO A 169 13.19 4.11 0.57
N ILE A 170 12.02 3.66 1.04
CA ILE A 170 11.73 3.52 2.47
C ILE A 170 12.38 2.21 2.95
N THR A 171 13.39 2.33 3.81
CA THR A 171 14.10 1.18 4.38
C THR A 171 13.46 0.68 5.69
N GLN A 172 12.67 1.52 6.36
CA GLN A 172 11.92 1.11 7.53
C GLN A 172 10.90 0.03 7.16
N GLY A 173 10.91 -1.10 7.88
CA GLY A 173 10.03 -2.22 7.57
C GLY A 173 10.52 -3.17 6.48
N LEU A 174 11.72 -2.92 5.93
CA LEU A 174 12.30 -3.79 4.91
C LEU A 174 12.63 -5.19 5.45
N GLN A 175 13.16 -5.27 6.68
CA GLN A 175 13.61 -6.52 7.28
C GLN A 175 12.48 -7.56 7.44
N PRO A 176 11.31 -7.26 8.04
CA PRO A 176 10.21 -8.24 8.14
C PRO A 176 9.72 -8.74 6.78
N THR A 177 9.70 -7.85 5.78
CA THR A 177 9.31 -8.18 4.40
C THR A 177 10.31 -9.14 3.76
N TYR A 178 11.60 -8.83 3.92
CA TYR A 178 12.69 -9.66 3.45
C TYR A 178 12.63 -11.06 4.09
N GLU A 179 12.46 -11.14 5.41
CA GLU A 179 12.37 -12.41 6.13
C GLU A 179 11.16 -13.24 5.69
N TYR A 180 10.02 -12.59 5.48
CA TYR A 180 8.82 -13.27 4.96
C TYR A 180 9.04 -13.89 3.59
N VAL A 181 9.66 -13.15 2.67
CA VAL A 181 9.96 -13.67 1.32
C VAL A 181 11.05 -14.74 1.40
N ALA A 182 12.11 -14.54 2.18
CA ALA A 182 13.23 -15.46 2.30
C ALA A 182 12.84 -16.78 3.00
N ALA A 183 11.88 -16.76 3.91
CA ALA A 183 11.30 -17.98 4.48
C ALA A 183 10.59 -18.86 3.44
N GLN A 184 10.01 -18.25 2.40
CA GLN A 184 9.35 -18.97 1.29
C GLN A 184 10.30 -19.28 0.13
N ARG A 185 11.39 -18.51 0.02
CA ARG A 185 12.40 -18.57 -1.04
C ARG A 185 13.79 -18.56 -0.42
N PRO A 186 14.30 -19.71 0.04
CA PRO A 186 15.54 -19.77 0.81
C PRO A 186 16.77 -19.20 0.06
N GLU A 187 16.75 -19.16 -1.28
CA GLU A 187 17.81 -18.55 -2.08
C GLU A 187 18.00 -17.05 -1.81
N ILE A 188 16.99 -16.38 -1.30
CA ILE A 188 17.02 -14.95 -0.97
C ILE A 188 17.93 -14.67 0.22
N TRP A 189 18.17 -15.64 1.12
CA TRP A 189 19.10 -15.50 2.25
C TRP A 189 20.54 -15.18 1.83
N ASN A 190 20.89 -15.44 0.57
CA ASN A 190 22.20 -15.11 0.01
C ASN A 190 22.37 -13.63 -0.39
N GLN A 191 21.32 -12.82 -0.25
CA GLN A 191 21.32 -11.39 -0.58
C GLN A 191 21.00 -10.58 0.67
N LYS A 192 21.57 -9.38 0.79
CA LYS A 192 21.15 -8.46 1.85
C LYS A 192 19.84 -7.76 1.46
N PRO A 193 18.96 -7.40 2.41
CA PRO A 193 17.71 -6.67 2.11
C PRO A 193 17.97 -5.40 1.29
N GLU A 194 19.05 -4.68 1.57
CA GLU A 194 19.43 -3.42 0.88
C GLU A 194 19.75 -3.65 -0.60
N ALA A 195 20.11 -4.87 -1.02
CA ALA A 195 20.38 -5.19 -2.42
C ALA A 195 19.14 -5.08 -3.31
N PHE A 196 17.94 -4.95 -2.72
CA PHE A 196 16.69 -4.74 -3.43
C PHE A 196 16.29 -3.26 -3.52
N MET A 197 17.05 -2.36 -2.90
CA MET A 197 16.80 -0.91 -2.89
C MET A 197 17.83 -0.20 -3.78
N ASP A 198 17.39 0.74 -4.61
CA ASP A 198 18.28 1.58 -5.42
C ASP A 198 17.94 3.06 -5.17
N SER A 199 18.76 3.71 -4.35
CA SER A 199 18.64 5.14 -4.05
C SER A 199 19.34 6.03 -5.07
N SER A 200 20.12 5.47 -6.01
CA SER A 200 21.00 6.24 -6.91
C SER A 200 20.21 7.19 -7.80
N PHE A 201 19.02 6.79 -8.25
CA PHE A 201 18.18 7.62 -9.10
C PHE A 201 17.71 8.90 -8.38
N ILE A 202 17.21 8.76 -7.15
CA ILE A 202 16.72 9.91 -6.37
C ILE A 202 17.89 10.79 -5.93
N ALA A 203 19.01 10.19 -5.52
CA ALA A 203 20.23 10.92 -5.16
C ALA A 203 20.76 11.76 -6.34
N GLU A 204 20.73 11.22 -7.57
CA GLU A 204 21.14 11.94 -8.77
C GLU A 204 20.22 13.13 -9.07
N LEU A 205 18.90 12.96 -8.95
CA LEU A 205 17.91 14.03 -9.16
C LEU A 205 17.98 15.12 -8.07
N GLU A 206 18.24 14.73 -6.83
CA GLU A 206 18.44 15.68 -5.74
C GLU A 206 19.71 16.49 -5.96
N LYS A 207 20.83 15.81 -6.26
CA LYS A 207 22.13 16.44 -6.51
C LYS A 207 22.11 17.38 -7.72
N SER A 208 21.36 17.03 -8.77
CA SER A 208 21.24 17.88 -9.96
C SER A 208 20.37 19.13 -9.75
N GLY A 209 19.73 19.27 -8.57
CA GLY A 209 18.78 20.34 -8.29
C GLY A 209 17.41 20.15 -8.94
N PHE A 210 17.17 19.03 -9.64
CA PHE A 210 15.91 18.77 -10.35
C PHE A 210 14.71 18.82 -9.39
N ILE A 211 14.82 18.14 -8.24
CA ILE A 211 13.74 18.08 -7.25
C ILE A 211 13.48 19.46 -6.63
N LYS A 212 14.54 20.21 -6.33
CA LYS A 212 14.44 21.56 -5.77
C LYS A 212 13.70 22.51 -6.74
N ASN A 213 14.01 22.44 -8.03
CA ASN A 213 13.39 23.27 -9.06
C ASN A 213 11.88 23.01 -9.20
N LEU A 214 11.45 21.76 -9.03
CA LEU A 214 10.01 21.41 -9.00
C LEU A 214 9.29 22.03 -7.80
N ALA A 215 9.95 22.10 -6.64
CA ALA A 215 9.38 22.70 -5.44
C ALA A 215 9.24 24.22 -5.54
N THR A 216 10.11 24.91 -6.29
CA THR A 216 10.07 26.37 -6.46
C THR A 216 9.26 26.81 -7.69
N GLY A 217 8.77 25.87 -8.51
CA GLY A 217 8.07 26.17 -9.76
C GLY A 217 8.97 26.78 -10.85
N THR A 218 10.29 26.71 -10.68
CA THR A 218 11.26 27.22 -11.64
C THR A 218 11.60 26.08 -12.61
N ARG A 219 11.08 26.15 -13.84
CA ARG A 219 11.49 25.23 -14.92
C ARG A 219 12.62 25.82 -15.73
#